data_AF-A0A9Q8YFT8-F1
#
_entry.id   AF-A0A9Q8YFT8-F1
#
_cell.length_a   1.000
_cell.length_b   1.000
_cell.length_c   1.000
_cell.angle_alpha   90.00
_cell.angle_beta   90.00
_cell.angle_gamma   90.00
#
_symmetry.space_group_name_H-M   'P 1'
#
loop_
_entity.id
_entity.type
_entity.pdbx_description
1 polymer ?
#
loop_
_entity_poly.entity_id
_entity_poly.type
_entity_poly.pdbx_seq_one_letter_code
_entity_poly.pdbx_strand_id
1 'polypeptide(L)'
;MTQRVYCIFEGAGARGLGHIGAYRSISKQPLDIKGFAGTSAGAIVAALACAGYSAEDLFSEKTKKTVLDLLDLASTNADAEVVVRPASTPANLFGKSQWWKIRLIRFLLDRPWIFWFLAISTGGIVLPGMFLFPQQALVLLAVDLAAGAIAAGMVARGIVNLDPVREGIDQLLRLKLHGKRLGNPVTFADLAAAGRPPLKVVAANISRQETTVFSVETTPDVPVADAVCASIAIPGVFRPRKVGDSWYMDGGLVSNLPAWTFDDERSIDRDALTAAIEIGVSDDRPGDAVDWTLGSAFRTMLFGSGILNKRGVDRLTPELLIVNIGLLDFDVGFEHAAKIIREAEEYCDINLIARMIELPFLINDACSKVSLRCHDILSAAFEAAGLAGIEFRTRLAVAVPVSPRYKNLRLEFSSGYDDLSDERISLPIDRSFIGRAWNENDTLYISKSDAVTWGESLAEPEDRWLRKLIWKDMAWVLCVPIEIDRETKVVVTLDADRELEFDEQALQELLDGMERIILDEFQLLDSGRDLLHAR
;
A
#
# COMPACT_ATOMS: atom_id res chain seq x y z
N MET A 1 -6.82 -13.31 18.92
CA MET A 1 -5.43 -13.28 18.42
C MET A 1 -5.13 -11.86 17.97
N THR A 2 -3.91 -11.36 18.18
CA THR A 2 -3.49 -10.03 17.72
C THR A 2 -3.29 -10.08 16.20
N GLN A 3 -3.94 -9.20 15.44
CA GLN A 3 -3.84 -9.20 13.99
C GLN A 3 -2.43 -8.77 13.55
N ARG A 4 -1.82 -9.56 12.65
CA ARG A 4 -0.47 -9.34 12.13
C ARG A 4 -0.53 -8.46 10.88
N VAL A 5 0.36 -7.46 10.77
CA VAL A 5 0.26 -6.43 9.73
C VAL A 5 1.64 -6.02 9.20
N TYR A 6 1.77 -5.92 7.87
CA TYR A 6 2.85 -5.20 7.20
C TYR A 6 2.39 -3.79 6.85
N CYS A 7 3.19 -2.77 7.20
CA CYS A 7 2.89 -1.37 6.93
C CYS A 7 3.72 -0.86 5.75
N ILE A 8 3.03 -0.41 4.69
CA ILE A 8 3.65 0.02 3.44
C ILE A 8 3.30 1.48 3.18
N PHE A 9 4.32 2.32 2.97
CA PHE A 9 4.14 3.75 2.75
C PHE A 9 4.60 4.17 1.35
N GLU A 10 3.69 4.75 0.58
CA GLU A 10 3.96 5.26 -0.76
C GLU A 10 4.91 6.48 -0.77
N GLY A 11 5.65 6.68 -1.86
CA GLY A 11 6.34 7.94 -2.10
C GLY A 11 5.37 9.12 -2.34
N ALA A 12 5.62 10.25 -1.68
CA ALA A 12 4.73 11.42 -1.74
C ALA A 12 5.42 12.78 -1.51
N GLY A 13 6.75 12.83 -1.39
CA GLY A 13 7.51 14.03 -1.00
C GLY A 13 7.00 14.67 0.29
N ALA A 14 6.80 15.99 0.32
CA ALA A 14 6.34 16.71 1.52
C ALA A 14 4.97 16.21 2.04
N ARG A 15 4.15 15.60 1.19
CA ARG A 15 2.86 15.02 1.58
C ARG A 15 2.99 13.79 2.48
N GLY A 16 4.22 13.27 2.67
CA GLY A 16 4.51 12.22 3.64
C GLY A 16 4.12 12.55 5.09
N LEU A 17 3.75 13.80 5.38
CA LEU A 17 3.05 14.16 6.63
C LEU A 17 1.79 13.29 6.87
N GLY A 18 1.04 12.95 5.81
CA GLY A 18 -0.13 12.07 5.92
C GLY A 18 0.22 10.68 6.46
N HIS A 19 1.40 10.15 6.13
CA HIS A 19 1.89 8.86 6.63
C HIS A 19 2.10 8.86 8.15
N ILE A 20 2.41 10.01 8.76
CA ILE A 20 2.53 10.13 10.22
C ILE A 20 1.15 9.92 10.86
N GLY A 21 0.09 10.51 10.29
CA GLY A 21 -1.29 10.32 10.75
C GLY A 21 -1.74 8.87 10.62
N ALA A 22 -1.48 8.25 9.47
CA ALA A 22 -1.76 6.83 9.25
C ALA A 22 -1.01 5.94 10.23
N TYR A 23 0.28 6.17 10.41
CA TYR A 23 1.11 5.42 11.35
C TYR A 23 0.63 5.59 12.80
N ARG A 24 0.17 6.79 13.17
CA ARG A 24 -0.43 7.06 14.49
C ARG A 24 -1.70 6.26 14.69
N SER A 25 -2.61 6.24 13.71
CA SER A 25 -3.84 5.43 13.73
C SER A 25 -3.53 3.95 13.92
N ILE A 26 -2.65 3.39 13.08
CA ILE A 26 -2.24 1.97 13.15
C ILE A 26 -1.60 1.63 14.49
N SER A 27 -0.73 2.50 15.02
CA SER A 27 0.03 2.24 16.25
C SER A 27 -0.81 2.29 17.54
N LYS A 28 -2.01 2.89 17.51
CA LYS A 28 -2.95 2.86 18.64
C LYS A 28 -3.63 1.51 18.81
N GLN A 29 -3.74 0.75 17.73
CA GLN A 29 -4.47 -0.50 17.71
C GLN A 29 -3.62 -1.64 18.27
N PRO A 30 -4.25 -2.69 18.83
CA PRO A 30 -3.54 -3.89 19.26
C PRO A 30 -3.15 -4.75 18.03
N LEU A 31 -2.22 -4.24 17.22
CA LEU A 31 -1.70 -4.89 16.02
C LEU A 31 -0.25 -5.34 16.24
N ASP A 32 0.10 -6.48 15.65
CA ASP A 32 1.46 -7.03 15.65
C ASP A 32 2.13 -6.67 14.32
N ILE A 33 2.90 -5.58 14.31
CA ILE A 33 3.55 -5.07 13.09
C ILE A 33 4.73 -5.97 12.73
N LYS A 34 4.61 -6.68 11.60
CA LYS A 34 5.59 -7.65 11.09
C LYS A 34 6.66 -7.06 10.19
N GLY A 35 6.48 -5.85 9.68
CA GLY A 35 7.45 -5.23 8.78
C GLY A 35 7.01 -3.87 8.30
N PHE A 36 8.00 -3.09 7.86
CA PHE A 36 7.80 -1.78 7.25
C PHE A 36 8.42 -1.75 5.86
N ALA A 37 7.71 -1.19 4.89
CA ALA A 37 8.30 -0.82 3.61
C ALA A 37 7.95 0.60 3.22
N GLY A 38 8.84 1.23 2.46
CA GLY A 38 8.57 2.57 1.97
C GLY A 38 9.39 2.97 0.76
N THR A 39 8.81 3.88 -0.02
CA THR A 39 9.46 4.57 -1.13
C THR A 39 9.47 6.07 -0.86
N SER A 40 10.55 6.77 -1.23
CA SER A 40 10.69 8.21 -1.07
C SER A 40 10.34 8.68 0.35
N ALA A 41 9.43 9.64 0.51
CA ALA A 41 8.99 10.11 1.83
C ALA A 41 8.45 8.98 2.73
N GLY A 42 7.81 7.95 2.16
CA GLY A 42 7.38 6.76 2.88
C GLY A 42 8.55 5.96 3.46
N ALA A 43 9.71 5.94 2.79
CA ALA A 43 10.92 5.29 3.31
C ALA A 43 11.47 5.96 4.58
N ILE A 44 11.31 7.29 4.71
CA ILE A 44 11.70 8.01 5.94
C ILE A 44 10.84 7.54 7.11
N VAL A 45 9.51 7.54 6.93
CA VAL A 45 8.58 7.12 7.98
C VAL A 45 8.77 5.64 8.33
N ALA A 46 8.90 4.77 7.32
CA ALA A 46 9.18 3.35 7.50
C ALA A 46 10.47 3.10 8.30
N ALA A 47 11.56 3.77 7.96
CA ALA A 47 12.85 3.59 8.63
C ALA A 47 12.81 4.04 10.10
N LEU A 48 12.20 5.19 10.38
CA LEU A 48 12.08 5.69 11.75
C LEU A 48 11.11 4.84 12.58
N ALA A 49 9.98 4.43 12.02
CA ALA A 49 9.03 3.52 12.67
C ALA A 49 9.69 2.16 12.98
N CYS A 50 10.43 1.58 12.03
CA CYS A 50 11.20 0.35 12.22
C CYS A 50 12.23 0.50 13.36
N ALA A 51 12.93 1.63 13.44
CA ALA A 51 13.87 1.90 14.53
C ALA A 51 13.18 2.05 15.90
N GLY A 52 11.85 2.21 15.93
CA GLY A 52 11.01 2.26 17.13
C GLY A 52 10.55 3.66 17.51
N TYR A 53 10.66 4.64 16.62
CA TYR A 53 10.05 5.96 16.84
C TYR A 53 8.53 5.85 16.78
N SER A 54 7.85 6.36 17.80
CA SER A 54 6.39 6.46 17.80
C SER A 54 5.93 7.62 16.91
N ALA A 55 4.67 7.61 16.47
CA ALA A 55 4.11 8.74 15.73
C ALA A 55 4.14 10.06 16.51
N GLU A 56 4.10 10.00 17.85
CA GLU A 56 4.26 11.17 18.72
C GLU A 56 5.71 11.68 18.71
N ASP A 57 6.71 10.79 18.61
CA ASP A 57 8.11 11.20 18.46
C ASP A 57 8.36 11.87 17.09
N LEU A 58 7.64 11.43 16.05
CA LEU A 58 7.74 12.02 14.71
C LEU A 58 7.14 13.42 14.66
N PHE A 59 5.97 13.59 15.29
CA PHE A 59 5.28 14.87 15.38
C PHE A 59 4.41 14.91 16.64
N SER A 60 4.73 15.83 17.56
CA SER A 60 4.01 16.01 18.83
C SER A 60 3.33 17.37 18.88
N GLU A 61 2.00 17.35 18.84
CA GLU A 61 1.18 18.55 19.01
C GLU A 61 1.27 19.11 20.43
N LYS A 62 1.37 18.22 21.43
CA LYS A 62 1.44 18.59 22.85
C LYS A 62 2.70 19.38 23.18
N THR A 63 3.84 18.91 22.69
CA THR A 63 5.13 19.55 22.96
C THR A 63 5.49 20.62 21.93
N LYS A 64 4.70 20.73 20.84
CA LYS A 64 5.00 21.53 19.65
C LYS A 64 6.39 21.22 19.07
N LYS A 65 6.76 19.95 19.09
CA LYS A 65 8.03 19.44 18.57
C LYS A 65 7.80 18.48 17.43
N THR A 66 8.78 18.42 16.56
CA THR A 66 8.86 17.52 15.41
C THR A 66 10.12 16.66 15.53
N VAL A 67 10.23 15.64 14.69
CA VAL A 67 11.46 14.84 14.59
C VAL A 67 12.71 15.69 14.28
N LEU A 68 12.55 16.83 13.60
CA LEU A 68 13.65 17.74 13.30
C LEU A 68 14.22 18.43 14.54
N ASP A 69 13.42 18.58 15.59
CA ASP A 69 13.86 19.14 16.87
C ASP A 69 14.73 18.15 17.67
N LEU A 70 14.69 16.87 17.32
CA LEU A 70 15.56 15.84 17.90
C LEU A 70 16.95 15.82 17.25
N LEU A 71 17.09 16.40 16.05
CA LEU A 71 18.36 16.50 15.33
C LEU A 71 19.23 17.58 15.95
N ASP A 72 20.50 17.26 16.19
CA ASP A 72 21.51 18.21 16.61
C ASP A 72 22.51 18.47 15.48
N LEU A 73 22.55 19.72 15.03
CA LEU A 73 23.48 20.23 14.03
C LEU A 73 24.85 20.57 14.61
N ALA A 74 25.05 20.42 15.93
CA ALA A 74 26.37 20.52 16.55
C ALA A 74 27.16 19.23 16.33
N SER A 75 28.16 19.28 15.44
CA SER A 75 28.95 18.12 15.00
C SER A 75 29.73 17.39 16.11
N THR A 76 29.97 18.04 17.25
CA THR A 76 30.75 17.48 18.37
C THR A 76 29.87 16.97 19.50
N ASN A 77 28.54 17.10 19.43
CA ASN A 77 27.67 16.67 20.52
C ASN A 77 27.47 15.14 20.47
N ALA A 78 28.01 14.45 21.48
CA ALA A 78 27.82 13.02 21.67
C ALA A 78 26.62 12.69 22.58
N ASP A 79 26.12 13.66 23.34
CA ASP A 79 25.08 13.49 24.36
C ASP A 79 23.73 13.19 23.71
N ALA A 80 23.08 12.11 24.15
CA ALA A 80 21.80 11.68 23.61
C ALA A 80 20.63 12.58 24.05
N GLU A 81 20.69 13.08 25.28
CA GLU A 81 19.57 13.75 25.94
C GLU A 81 19.54 15.25 25.62
N VAL A 82 20.70 15.85 25.38
CA VAL A 82 20.82 17.29 25.11
C VAL A 82 20.90 17.53 23.61
N VAL A 83 20.05 18.45 23.12
CA VAL A 83 20.16 19.02 21.77
C VAL A 83 20.70 20.45 21.90
N VAL A 84 21.89 20.70 21.39
CA VAL A 84 22.55 22.01 21.46
C VAL A 84 22.05 22.92 20.35
N ARG A 85 21.96 22.41 19.12
CA ARG A 85 21.54 23.19 17.95
C ARG A 85 20.48 22.42 17.14
N PRO A 86 19.19 22.61 17.43
CA PRO A 86 18.14 21.87 16.76
C PRO A 86 18.04 22.22 15.26
N ALA A 87 17.70 21.23 14.44
CA ALA A 87 17.41 21.43 13.01
C ALA A 87 15.94 21.84 12.76
N SER A 88 15.27 22.44 13.76
CA SER A 88 13.84 22.78 13.87
C SER A 88 13.11 23.34 12.65
N THR A 89 13.84 23.75 11.61
CA THR A 89 13.28 24.10 10.30
C THR A 89 14.07 23.41 9.18
N PRO A 90 13.42 23.09 8.05
CA PRO A 90 14.11 22.60 6.85
C PRO A 90 15.27 23.53 6.40
N ALA A 91 15.13 24.84 6.60
CA ALA A 91 16.18 25.81 6.29
C ALA A 91 17.44 25.62 7.15
N ASN A 92 17.28 25.19 8.41
CA ASN A 92 18.39 24.85 9.29
C ASN A 92 19.04 23.53 8.90
N LEU A 93 18.24 22.52 8.54
CA LEU A 93 18.72 21.21 8.09
C LEU A 93 19.54 21.30 6.79
N PHE A 94 18.98 21.89 5.73
CA PHE A 94 19.66 22.01 4.43
C PHE A 94 20.72 23.13 4.42
N GLY A 95 20.65 24.07 5.36
CA GLY A 95 21.42 25.29 5.36
C GLY A 95 20.90 26.32 4.35
N LYS A 96 21.23 27.60 4.60
CA LYS A 96 20.68 28.75 3.84
C LYS A 96 20.88 28.64 2.33
N SER A 97 22.04 28.17 1.87
CA SER A 97 22.37 28.08 0.44
C SER A 97 21.54 27.01 -0.28
N GLN A 98 21.45 25.80 0.27
CA GLN A 98 20.72 24.72 -0.36
C GLN A 98 19.21 24.95 -0.27
N TRP A 99 18.74 25.48 0.86
CA TRP A 99 17.34 25.83 1.06
C TRP A 99 16.85 26.88 0.05
N TRP A 100 17.66 27.90 -0.24
CA TRP A 100 17.33 28.88 -1.27
C TRP A 100 17.17 28.22 -2.65
N LYS A 101 17.99 27.21 -2.99
CA LYS A 101 17.86 26.47 -4.25
C LYS A 101 16.55 25.68 -4.32
N ILE A 102 16.15 25.01 -3.22
CA ILE A 102 14.85 24.31 -3.15
C ILE A 102 13.70 25.28 -3.41
N ARG A 103 13.71 26.44 -2.73
CA ARG A 103 12.68 27.47 -2.93
C ARG A 103 12.65 28.02 -4.35
N LEU A 104 13.82 28.20 -4.98
CA LEU A 104 13.92 28.63 -6.37
C LEU A 104 13.34 27.57 -7.33
N ILE A 105 13.68 26.31 -7.14
CA ILE A 105 13.14 25.19 -7.95
C ILE A 105 11.62 25.15 -7.84
N ARG A 106 11.08 25.19 -6.61
CA ARG A 106 9.63 25.26 -6.37
C ARG A 106 8.99 26.45 -7.09
N PHE A 107 9.57 27.64 -6.93
CA PHE A 107 9.09 28.86 -7.59
C PHE A 107 9.02 28.74 -9.12
N LEU A 108 10.01 28.07 -9.73
CA LEU A 108 10.06 27.83 -11.18
C LEU A 108 9.05 26.77 -11.63
N LEU A 109 8.88 25.68 -10.87
CA LEU A 109 7.91 24.63 -11.16
C LEU A 109 6.46 25.14 -11.07
N ASP A 110 6.16 26.00 -10.11
CA ASP A 110 4.83 26.59 -9.92
C ASP A 110 4.49 27.67 -10.97
N ARG A 111 5.47 28.14 -11.75
CA ARG A 111 5.31 29.23 -12.73
C ARG A 111 5.84 28.83 -14.11
N PRO A 112 5.13 27.95 -14.83
CA PRO A 112 5.55 27.50 -16.16
C PRO A 112 5.67 28.66 -17.18
N TRP A 113 4.94 29.77 -16.96
CA TRP A 113 5.05 30.97 -17.79
C TRP A 113 6.44 31.61 -17.77
N ILE A 114 7.27 31.38 -16.75
CA ILE A 114 8.64 31.91 -16.70
C ILE A 114 9.48 31.31 -17.84
N PHE A 115 9.29 30.02 -18.14
CA PHE A 115 9.94 29.38 -19.27
C PHE A 115 9.44 29.96 -20.60
N TRP A 116 8.15 30.28 -20.70
CA TRP A 116 7.59 30.99 -21.85
C TRP A 116 8.13 32.42 -21.98
N PHE A 117 8.30 33.14 -20.88
CA PHE A 117 8.89 34.47 -20.89
C PHE A 117 10.33 34.44 -21.39
N LEU A 118 11.14 33.47 -20.94
CA LEU A 118 12.48 33.21 -21.48
C LEU A 118 12.42 32.91 -22.98
N ALA A 119 11.56 31.98 -23.42
CA ALA A 119 11.39 31.65 -24.83
C ALA A 119 10.91 32.84 -25.69
N ILE A 120 10.04 33.70 -25.16
CA ILE A 120 9.56 34.92 -25.81
C ILE A 120 10.64 36.01 -25.80
N SER A 121 11.47 36.11 -24.76
CA SER A 121 12.60 37.04 -24.75
C SER A 121 13.62 36.67 -25.84
N THR A 122 13.95 35.39 -25.95
CA THR A 122 14.84 34.89 -27.02
C THR A 122 14.15 34.99 -28.40
N GLY A 123 12.87 34.65 -28.52
CA GLY A 123 12.15 34.69 -29.80
C GLY A 123 11.75 36.11 -30.28
N GLY A 124 11.46 37.03 -29.36
CA GLY A 124 10.87 38.34 -29.64
C GLY A 124 11.84 39.51 -29.53
N ILE A 125 12.97 39.36 -28.84
CA ILE A 125 14.00 40.42 -28.74
C ILE A 125 15.23 40.02 -29.56
N VAL A 126 15.72 38.79 -29.39
CA VAL A 126 16.95 38.35 -30.06
C VAL A 126 16.73 38.16 -31.56
N LEU A 127 15.67 37.47 -32.00
CA LEU A 127 15.43 37.25 -33.44
C LEU A 127 15.17 38.55 -34.24
N PRO A 128 14.32 39.49 -33.80
CA PRO A 128 14.20 40.78 -34.49
C PRO A 128 15.47 41.65 -34.34
N GLY A 129 16.12 41.56 -33.18
CA GLY A 129 17.41 42.21 -32.93
C GLY A 129 18.51 41.75 -33.87
N MET A 130 18.45 40.53 -34.41
CA MET A 130 19.40 40.08 -35.44
C MET A 130 19.33 40.90 -36.73
N PHE A 131 18.16 41.49 -37.04
CA PHE A 131 17.99 42.35 -38.23
C PHE A 131 18.40 43.80 -37.98
N LEU A 132 18.21 44.31 -36.76
CA LEU A 132 18.46 45.72 -36.42
C LEU A 132 19.86 45.95 -35.81
N PHE A 133 20.32 45.03 -34.96
CA PHE A 133 21.56 45.13 -34.17
C PHE A 133 22.25 43.75 -34.03
N PRO A 134 22.80 43.18 -35.13
CA PRO A 134 23.21 41.78 -35.20
C PRO A 134 24.28 41.38 -34.17
N GLN A 135 25.27 42.24 -33.90
CA GLN A 135 26.34 41.92 -32.95
C GLN A 135 25.82 41.82 -31.50
N GLN A 136 24.93 42.74 -31.10
CA GLN A 136 24.36 42.76 -29.75
C GLN A 136 23.38 41.61 -29.54
N ALA A 137 22.55 41.32 -30.56
CA ALA A 137 21.65 40.18 -30.55
C ALA A 137 22.41 38.84 -30.45
N LEU A 138 23.54 38.70 -31.15
CA LEU A 138 24.35 37.49 -31.09
C LEU A 138 25.00 37.29 -29.71
N VAL A 139 25.42 38.36 -29.04
CA VAL A 139 25.91 38.31 -27.65
C VAL A 139 24.80 37.88 -26.69
N LEU A 140 23.60 38.47 -26.79
CA LEU A 140 22.46 38.07 -25.98
C LEU A 140 22.07 36.61 -26.21
N LEU A 141 22.04 36.15 -27.48
CA LEU A 141 21.79 34.75 -27.80
C LEU A 141 22.82 33.81 -27.16
N ALA A 142 24.11 34.17 -27.23
CA ALA A 142 25.17 33.37 -26.63
C ALA A 142 25.04 33.30 -25.11
N VAL A 143 24.65 34.40 -24.45
CA VAL A 143 24.38 34.44 -23.01
C VAL A 143 23.18 33.57 -22.65
N ASP A 144 22.08 33.65 -23.39
CA ASP A 144 20.87 32.84 -23.18
C ASP A 144 21.17 31.34 -23.35
N LEU A 145 21.89 30.97 -24.41
CA LEU A 145 22.28 29.58 -24.67
C LEU A 145 23.23 29.07 -23.58
N ALA A 146 24.20 29.87 -23.13
CA ALA A 146 25.11 29.50 -22.06
C ALA A 146 24.35 29.34 -20.72
N ALA A 147 23.47 30.28 -20.38
CA ALA A 147 22.64 30.20 -19.19
C ALA A 147 21.71 28.97 -19.22
N GLY A 148 21.09 28.70 -20.37
CA GLY A 148 20.29 27.51 -20.61
C GLY A 148 21.09 26.21 -20.47
N ALA A 149 22.29 26.14 -21.04
CA ALA A 149 23.18 24.98 -20.92
C ALA A 149 23.66 24.76 -19.48
N ILE A 150 23.98 25.82 -18.74
CA ILE A 150 24.33 25.75 -17.32
C ILE A 150 23.14 25.25 -16.51
N ALA A 151 21.95 25.82 -16.72
CA ALA A 151 20.73 25.40 -16.03
C ALA A 151 20.40 23.93 -16.32
N ALA A 152 20.46 23.50 -17.58
CA ALA A 152 20.25 22.12 -18.00
C ALA A 152 21.28 21.17 -17.36
N GLY A 153 22.56 21.56 -17.33
CA GLY A 153 23.63 20.79 -16.68
C GLY A 153 23.45 20.68 -15.16
N MET A 154 22.93 21.73 -14.52
CA MET A 154 22.63 21.72 -13.08
C MET A 154 21.46 20.79 -12.74
N VAL A 155 20.37 20.83 -13.53
CA VAL A 155 19.23 19.92 -13.38
C VAL A 155 19.66 18.47 -13.64
N ALA A 156 20.43 18.22 -14.70
CA ALA A 156 20.89 16.87 -15.04
C ALA A 156 21.75 16.21 -13.94
N ARG A 157 22.47 17.00 -13.15
CA ARG A 157 23.32 16.51 -12.05
C ARG A 157 22.62 16.52 -10.69
N GLY A 158 21.44 17.13 -10.58
CA GLY A 158 20.79 17.45 -9.32
C GLY A 158 21.39 18.70 -8.64
N ILE A 159 20.52 19.56 -8.13
CA ILE A 159 20.86 20.91 -7.66
C ILE A 159 21.22 20.91 -6.16
N VAL A 160 20.58 20.03 -5.38
CA VAL A 160 20.61 19.99 -3.92
C VAL A 160 21.26 18.68 -3.43
N ASN A 161 22.12 18.75 -2.42
CA ASN A 161 22.78 17.61 -1.79
C ASN A 161 21.97 17.12 -0.57
N LEU A 162 21.83 15.80 -0.46
CA LEU A 162 21.10 15.13 0.63
C LEU A 162 21.98 14.76 1.83
N ASP A 163 23.29 15.06 1.83
CA ASP A 163 24.17 14.73 2.96
C ASP A 163 23.66 15.22 4.34
N PRO A 164 23.09 16.43 4.50
CA PRO A 164 22.52 16.84 5.78
C PRO A 164 21.32 15.99 6.21
N VAL A 165 20.50 15.54 5.26
CA VAL A 165 19.35 14.66 5.51
C VAL A 165 19.84 13.27 5.92
N ARG A 166 20.84 12.75 5.20
CA ARG A 166 21.49 11.48 5.50
C ARG A 166 22.08 11.47 6.91
N GLU A 167 22.87 12.49 7.27
CA GLU A 167 23.43 12.64 8.61
C GLU A 167 22.35 12.74 9.69
N GLY A 168 21.26 13.47 9.39
CA GLY A 168 20.12 13.58 10.30
C GLY A 168 19.42 12.24 10.54
N ILE A 169 19.09 11.50 9.48
CA ILE A 169 18.46 10.18 9.60
C ILE A 169 19.37 9.23 10.37
N ASP A 170 20.66 9.18 10.04
CA ASP A 170 21.62 8.31 10.72
C ASP A 170 21.76 8.67 12.21
N GLN A 171 21.77 9.97 12.56
CA GLN A 171 21.76 10.42 13.95
C GLN A 171 20.51 9.95 14.70
N LEU A 172 19.31 10.03 14.09
CA LEU A 172 18.07 9.53 14.71
C LEU A 172 18.12 8.02 14.92
N LEU A 173 18.54 7.27 13.91
CA LEU A 173 18.66 5.81 14.02
C LEU A 173 19.62 5.42 15.16
N ARG A 174 20.81 6.05 15.24
CA ARG A 174 21.77 5.80 16.33
C ARG A 174 21.25 6.19 17.70
N LEU A 175 20.54 7.31 17.80
CA LEU A 175 19.92 7.74 19.05
C LEU A 175 18.97 6.67 19.57
N LYS A 176 18.14 6.11 18.68
CA LYS A 176 17.13 5.14 19.08
C LYS A 176 17.69 3.73 19.32
N LEU A 177 18.70 3.30 18.56
CA LEU A 177 19.29 1.96 18.71
C LEU A 177 20.41 1.90 19.76
N HIS A 178 21.24 2.94 19.84
CA HIS A 178 22.48 2.92 20.62
C HIS A 178 22.51 3.95 21.74
N GLY A 179 21.53 4.85 21.82
CA GLY A 179 21.51 5.93 22.80
C GLY A 179 22.67 6.91 22.62
N LYS A 180 23.15 7.10 21.38
CA LYS A 180 24.30 7.98 21.06
C LYS A 180 24.06 8.72 19.75
N ARG A 181 24.55 9.96 19.65
CA ARG A 181 24.48 10.75 18.39
C ARG A 181 25.62 10.44 17.42
N LEU A 182 26.79 10.10 17.95
CA LEU A 182 28.00 9.85 17.19
C LEU A 182 28.34 8.35 17.21
N GLY A 183 28.93 7.86 16.13
CA GLY A 183 29.33 6.46 16.00
C GLY A 183 29.35 5.99 14.55
N ASN A 184 29.29 4.67 14.39
CA ASN A 184 29.14 4.04 13.09
C ASN A 184 27.69 4.21 12.60
N PRO A 185 27.48 4.31 11.27
CA PRO A 185 26.14 4.35 10.70
C PRO A 185 25.34 3.09 11.03
N VAL A 186 24.03 3.23 11.22
CA VAL A 186 23.15 2.08 11.47
C VAL A 186 22.85 1.39 10.14
N THR A 187 23.15 0.09 10.07
CA THR A 187 22.90 -0.77 8.90
C THR A 187 21.61 -1.57 9.03
N PHE A 188 21.18 -2.23 7.95
CA PHE A 188 20.02 -3.14 8.00
C PHE A 188 20.29 -4.34 8.91
N ALA A 189 21.53 -4.84 8.94
CA ALA A 189 21.95 -5.90 9.86
C ALA A 189 21.82 -5.47 11.33
N ASP A 190 22.17 -4.21 11.65
CA ASP A 190 22.05 -3.68 13.02
C ASP A 190 20.60 -3.59 13.48
N LEU A 191 19.67 -3.18 12.60
CA LEU A 191 18.23 -3.18 12.88
C LEU A 191 17.73 -4.60 13.20
N ALA A 192 18.09 -5.57 12.38
CA ALA A 192 17.70 -6.97 12.58
C ALA A 192 18.31 -7.55 13.86
N ALA A 193 19.59 -7.27 14.15
CA ALA A 193 20.26 -7.70 15.37
C ALA A 193 19.63 -7.09 16.64
N ALA A 194 19.06 -5.88 16.53
CA ALA A 194 18.30 -5.24 17.59
C ALA A 194 16.86 -5.77 17.74
N GLY A 195 16.48 -6.81 16.98
CA GLY A 195 15.13 -7.40 17.02
C GLY A 195 14.04 -6.51 16.43
N ARG A 196 14.40 -5.54 15.58
CA ARG A 196 13.42 -4.70 14.88
C ARG A 196 12.75 -5.49 13.75
N PRO A 197 11.48 -5.17 13.42
CA PRO A 197 10.82 -5.79 12.28
C PRO A 197 11.56 -5.46 10.97
N PRO A 198 11.53 -6.33 9.96
CA PRO A 198 12.19 -6.11 8.68
C PRO A 198 11.77 -4.79 8.03
N LEU A 199 12.77 -4.08 7.49
CA LEU A 199 12.63 -2.83 6.76
C LEU A 199 13.00 -3.04 5.30
N LYS A 200 12.12 -2.61 4.39
CA LYS A 200 12.36 -2.65 2.94
C LYS A 200 12.26 -1.25 2.34
N VAL A 201 13.35 -0.76 1.76
CA VAL A 201 13.41 0.58 1.14
C VAL A 201 13.61 0.42 -0.36
N VAL A 202 12.72 1.00 -1.16
CA VAL A 202 12.80 0.90 -2.62
C VAL A 202 13.49 2.12 -3.23
N ALA A 203 14.44 1.89 -4.13
CA ALA A 203 15.09 2.94 -4.92
C ALA A 203 15.28 2.50 -6.37
N ALA A 204 15.40 3.48 -7.28
CA ALA A 204 15.71 3.23 -8.67
C ALA A 204 17.23 3.16 -8.87
N ASN A 205 17.76 2.01 -9.28
CA ASN A 205 19.16 1.87 -9.66
C ASN A 205 19.35 2.35 -11.10
N ILE A 206 19.85 3.56 -11.28
CA ILE A 206 20.03 4.16 -12.60
C ILE A 206 21.30 3.67 -13.31
N SER A 207 22.25 3.07 -12.60
CA SER A 207 23.42 2.43 -13.22
C SER A 207 23.05 1.12 -13.93
N ARG A 208 22.10 0.36 -13.36
CA ARG A 208 21.66 -0.94 -13.87
C ARG A 208 20.28 -0.92 -14.53
N GLN A 209 19.56 0.19 -14.42
CA GLN A 209 18.19 0.36 -14.94
C GLN A 209 17.18 -0.63 -14.33
N GLU A 210 17.30 -0.88 -13.03
CA GLU A 210 16.45 -1.84 -12.31
C GLU A 210 15.95 -1.26 -10.98
N THR A 211 14.90 -1.87 -10.44
CA THR A 211 14.44 -1.59 -9.06
C THR A 211 15.38 -2.29 -8.08
N THR A 212 15.80 -1.58 -7.03
CA THR A 212 16.55 -2.18 -5.91
C THR A 212 15.72 -2.06 -4.63
N VAL A 213 15.56 -3.18 -3.94
CA VAL A 213 15.01 -3.23 -2.58
C VAL A 213 16.19 -3.34 -1.63
N PHE A 214 16.45 -2.29 -0.87
CA PHE A 214 17.40 -2.34 0.24
C PHE A 214 16.71 -2.96 1.46
N SER A 215 17.28 -4.05 1.95
CA SER A 215 16.79 -4.76 3.13
C SER A 215 17.93 -5.53 3.80
N VAL A 216 17.63 -6.24 4.89
CA VAL A 216 18.62 -7.11 5.55
C VAL A 216 18.99 -8.32 4.69
N GLU A 217 18.08 -8.80 3.85
CA GLU A 217 18.29 -9.96 2.97
C GLU A 217 19.21 -9.64 1.78
N THR A 218 19.08 -8.44 1.20
CA THR A 218 19.79 -8.05 -0.02
C THR A 218 21.01 -7.19 0.25
N THR A 219 20.95 -6.32 1.25
CA THR A 219 21.96 -5.29 1.53
C THR A 219 22.18 -5.09 3.03
N PRO A 220 22.58 -6.14 3.78
CA PRO A 220 22.69 -6.09 5.24
C PRO A 220 23.65 -5.00 5.74
N ASP A 221 24.77 -4.81 5.05
CA ASP A 221 25.86 -3.89 5.46
C ASP A 221 25.65 -2.43 5.01
N VAL A 222 24.60 -2.16 4.23
CA VAL A 222 24.33 -0.80 3.74
C VAL A 222 23.74 0.04 4.88
N PRO A 223 24.25 1.26 5.14
CA PRO A 223 23.62 2.17 6.07
C PRO A 223 22.19 2.51 5.65
N VAL A 224 21.24 2.38 6.57
CA VAL A 224 19.81 2.62 6.29
C VAL A 224 19.59 4.06 5.82
N ALA A 225 20.32 5.01 6.40
CA ALA A 225 20.28 6.41 5.98
C ALA A 225 20.71 6.62 4.51
N ASP A 226 21.65 5.81 4.01
CA ASP A 226 22.08 5.87 2.61
C ASP A 226 21.01 5.30 1.67
N ALA A 227 20.36 4.21 2.06
CA ALA A 227 19.23 3.63 1.33
C ALA A 227 18.02 4.59 1.28
N VAL A 228 17.67 5.23 2.40
CA VAL A 228 16.60 6.24 2.43
C VAL A 228 16.97 7.44 1.56
N CYS A 229 18.21 7.93 1.63
CA CYS A 229 18.67 9.03 0.77
C CYS A 229 18.71 8.66 -0.72
N ALA A 230 19.01 7.42 -1.07
CA ALA A 230 18.84 6.91 -2.43
C ALA A 230 17.36 6.95 -2.86
N SER A 231 16.45 6.56 -1.96
CA SER A 231 15.01 6.50 -2.20
C SER A 231 14.31 7.87 -2.33
N ILE A 232 14.88 8.95 -1.75
CA ILE A 232 14.32 10.33 -1.83
C ILE A 232 15.05 11.24 -2.84
N ALA A 233 15.97 10.69 -3.63
CA ALA A 233 16.78 11.46 -4.58
C ALA A 233 15.98 11.82 -5.85
N ILE A 234 14.99 12.72 -5.68
CA ILE A 234 14.08 13.18 -6.74
C ILE A 234 14.89 13.76 -7.92
N PRO A 235 14.72 13.24 -9.15
CA PRO A 235 15.47 13.70 -10.31
C PRO A 235 15.31 15.20 -10.56
N GLY A 236 16.40 15.86 -10.94
CA GLY A 236 16.43 17.30 -11.19
C GLY A 236 16.52 18.16 -9.92
N VAL A 237 15.96 17.69 -8.80
CA VAL A 237 15.98 18.42 -7.52
C VAL A 237 17.20 18.01 -6.70
N PHE A 238 17.29 16.73 -6.37
CA PHE A 238 18.34 16.18 -5.53
C PHE A 238 19.39 15.46 -6.37
N ARG A 239 20.64 15.48 -5.88
CA ARG A 239 21.73 14.72 -6.50
C ARG A 239 21.49 13.22 -6.35
N PRO A 240 21.71 12.42 -7.41
CA PRO A 240 21.71 10.96 -7.31
C PRO A 240 22.65 10.48 -6.21
N ARG A 241 22.25 9.44 -5.48
CA ARG A 241 23.04 8.87 -4.39
C ARG A 241 23.89 7.73 -4.93
N LYS A 242 25.19 7.74 -4.64
CA LYS A 242 26.04 6.57 -4.89
C LYS A 242 26.02 5.66 -3.66
N VAL A 243 25.69 4.39 -3.84
CA VAL A 243 25.76 3.34 -2.81
C VAL A 243 26.54 2.17 -3.40
N GLY A 244 27.67 1.81 -2.78
CA GLY A 244 28.64 0.93 -3.40
C GLY A 244 29.11 1.47 -4.76
N ASP A 245 28.97 0.65 -5.81
CA ASP A 245 29.36 1.01 -7.18
C ASP A 245 28.22 1.54 -8.05
N SER A 246 26.98 1.53 -7.54
CA SER A 246 25.80 1.95 -8.31
C SER A 246 25.31 3.34 -7.90
N TRP A 247 24.70 4.03 -8.87
CA TRP A 247 23.99 5.28 -8.66
C TRP A 247 22.50 5.03 -8.56
N TYR A 248 21.86 5.76 -7.65
CA TYR A 248 20.46 5.61 -7.31
C TYR A 248 19.73 6.95 -7.36
N MET A 249 18.44 6.88 -7.70
CA MET A 249 17.47 7.97 -7.68
C MET A 249 16.19 7.51 -6.97
N ASP A 250 15.26 8.45 -6.79
CA ASP A 250 13.99 8.23 -6.12
C ASP A 250 13.26 6.96 -6.61
N GLY A 251 12.80 6.14 -5.66
CA GLY A 251 12.15 4.86 -5.98
C GLY A 251 10.80 5.02 -6.68
N GLY A 252 10.17 6.19 -6.58
CA GLY A 252 8.92 6.52 -7.27
C GLY A 252 9.01 6.37 -8.79
N LEU A 253 10.22 6.47 -9.35
CA LEU A 253 10.47 6.27 -10.79
C LEU A 253 10.22 4.84 -11.27
N VAL A 254 10.27 3.86 -10.38
CA VAL A 254 10.18 2.42 -10.70
C VAL A 254 9.07 1.71 -9.95
N SER A 255 8.86 2.03 -8.67
CA SER A 255 7.78 1.45 -7.85
C SER A 255 7.49 2.37 -6.67
N ASN A 256 6.44 3.20 -6.83
CA ASN A 256 6.07 4.19 -5.83
C ASN A 256 5.42 3.58 -4.57
N LEU A 257 4.65 2.51 -4.72
CA LEU A 257 4.05 1.78 -3.61
C LEU A 257 4.70 0.39 -3.52
N PRO A 258 5.56 0.12 -2.52
CA PRO A 258 6.29 -1.14 -2.44
C PRO A 258 5.46 -2.27 -1.79
N ALA A 259 4.20 -2.44 -2.17
CA ALA A 259 3.29 -3.38 -1.50
C ALA A 259 3.68 -4.86 -1.70
N TRP A 260 4.32 -5.18 -2.81
CA TRP A 260 4.82 -6.51 -3.18
C TRP A 260 6.07 -6.95 -2.42
N THR A 261 6.77 -6.04 -1.74
CA THR A 261 8.10 -6.37 -1.19
C THR A 261 8.08 -7.45 -0.12
N PHE A 262 6.93 -7.74 0.50
CA PHE A 262 6.76 -8.80 1.50
C PHE A 262 6.06 -10.06 0.96
N ASP A 263 6.00 -10.27 -0.36
CA ASP A 263 5.35 -11.45 -0.96
C ASP A 263 5.93 -12.77 -0.45
N ASP A 264 7.25 -12.87 -0.32
CA ASP A 264 7.92 -14.08 0.18
C ASP A 264 7.53 -14.36 1.64
N GLU A 265 7.55 -13.34 2.51
CA GLU A 265 7.17 -13.49 3.92
C GLU A 265 5.68 -13.81 4.07
N ARG A 266 4.80 -13.22 3.24
CA ARG A 266 3.36 -13.53 3.22
C ARG A 266 3.06 -14.93 2.69
N SER A 267 3.92 -15.48 1.85
CA SER A 267 3.77 -16.86 1.38
C SER A 267 3.87 -17.87 2.54
N ILE A 268 4.64 -17.51 3.58
CA ILE A 268 4.83 -18.27 4.82
C ILE A 268 3.78 -17.86 5.86
N ASP A 269 3.65 -16.56 6.13
CA ASP A 269 2.66 -15.99 7.05
C ASP A 269 1.45 -15.48 6.27
N ARG A 270 0.58 -16.43 5.94
CA ARG A 270 -0.59 -16.17 5.12
C ARG A 270 -1.62 -15.27 5.80
N ASP A 271 -1.69 -15.21 7.13
CA ASP A 271 -2.72 -14.43 7.83
C ASP A 271 -2.35 -12.96 8.06
N ALA A 272 -1.12 -12.58 7.73
CA ALA A 272 -0.69 -11.19 7.84
C ALA A 272 -1.40 -10.30 6.80
N LEU A 273 -1.99 -9.20 7.28
CA LEU A 273 -2.58 -8.15 6.43
C LEU A 273 -1.48 -7.22 5.93
N THR A 274 -1.78 -6.50 4.86
CA THR A 274 -0.92 -5.42 4.35
C THR A 274 -1.68 -4.11 4.34
N ALA A 275 -1.30 -3.21 5.25
CA ALA A 275 -1.79 -1.84 5.26
C ALA A 275 -0.96 -1.02 4.27
N ALA A 276 -1.52 -0.70 3.11
CA ALA A 276 -0.85 0.11 2.10
C ALA A 276 -1.41 1.52 2.09
N ILE A 277 -0.57 2.48 2.49
CA ILE A 277 -0.94 3.89 2.60
C ILE A 277 -0.47 4.61 1.33
N GLU A 278 -1.43 4.97 0.49
CA GLU A 278 -1.26 5.76 -0.72
C GLU A 278 -1.55 7.24 -0.43
N ILE A 279 -0.92 8.15 -1.16
CA ILE A 279 -1.13 9.59 -1.01
C ILE A 279 -1.65 10.19 -2.31
N GLY A 280 -2.89 10.64 -2.29
CA GLY A 280 -3.58 11.35 -3.37
C GLY A 280 -3.57 12.87 -3.21
N VAL A 281 -4.09 13.56 -4.23
CA VAL A 281 -4.28 15.02 -4.25
C VAL A 281 -5.74 15.31 -4.54
N SER A 282 -6.35 16.27 -3.83
CA SER A 282 -7.75 16.65 -4.07
C SER A 282 -8.02 17.21 -5.47
N ASP A 283 -6.97 17.60 -6.21
CA ASP A 283 -7.06 18.12 -7.57
C ASP A 283 -7.24 17.02 -8.64
N ASP A 284 -7.31 15.74 -8.26
CA ASP A 284 -7.79 14.67 -9.13
C ASP A 284 -9.32 14.77 -9.29
N ARG A 285 -9.79 15.81 -9.98
CA ARG A 285 -11.07 15.73 -10.67
C ARG A 285 -10.87 14.81 -11.88
N PRO A 286 -11.52 13.63 -11.94
CA PRO A 286 -11.58 12.90 -13.19
C PRO A 286 -12.53 13.65 -14.11
N GLY A 287 -12.01 14.39 -15.10
CA GLY A 287 -12.87 14.95 -16.15
C GLY A 287 -12.31 16.10 -16.99
N ASP A 288 -11.42 16.93 -16.46
CA ASP A 288 -10.90 18.06 -17.23
C ASP A 288 -9.60 17.68 -17.94
N ALA A 289 -9.51 18.01 -19.24
CA ALA A 289 -8.36 17.72 -20.07
C ALA A 289 -7.08 18.26 -19.44
N VAL A 290 -6.28 17.38 -18.81
CA VAL A 290 -4.96 17.73 -18.31
C VAL A 290 -4.10 18.06 -19.52
N ASP A 291 -3.78 19.34 -19.70
CA ASP A 291 -2.87 19.77 -20.76
C ASP A 291 -1.53 19.03 -20.62
N TRP A 292 -1.04 18.48 -21.75
CA TRP A 292 0.28 17.87 -21.81
C TRP A 292 1.35 18.90 -21.40
N THR A 293 2.02 18.59 -20.29
CA THR A 293 3.17 19.37 -19.80
C THR A 293 4.27 18.42 -19.33
N LEU A 294 5.52 18.87 -19.36
CA LEU A 294 6.64 18.11 -18.79
C LEU A 294 6.41 17.81 -17.29
N GLY A 295 5.73 18.70 -16.57
CA GLY A 295 5.33 18.49 -15.18
C GLY A 295 4.30 17.37 -15.00
N SER A 296 3.31 17.27 -15.89
CA SER A 296 2.34 16.15 -15.88
C SER A 296 3.03 14.81 -16.14
N ALA A 297 3.94 14.74 -17.12
CA ALA A 297 4.74 13.55 -17.38
C ALA A 297 5.61 13.15 -16.18
N PHE A 298 6.26 14.12 -15.53
CA PHE A 298 7.08 13.88 -14.35
C PHE A 298 6.24 13.38 -13.15
N ARG A 299 5.05 13.97 -12.93
CA ARG A 299 4.11 13.53 -11.90
C ARG A 299 3.61 12.11 -12.20
N THR A 300 3.26 11.80 -13.44
CA THR A 300 2.88 10.43 -13.85
C THR A 300 4.06 9.47 -13.73
N MET A 301 5.30 9.89 -13.95
CA MET A 301 6.46 9.01 -13.77
C MET A 301 6.67 8.65 -12.29
N LEU A 302 6.51 9.61 -11.37
CA LEU A 302 6.74 9.38 -9.93
C LEU A 302 5.54 8.75 -9.21
N PHE A 303 4.31 9.09 -9.62
CA PHE A 303 3.07 8.69 -8.93
C PHE A 303 2.15 7.85 -9.81
N GLY A 304 2.54 7.57 -11.06
CA GLY A 304 1.74 6.78 -11.98
C GLY A 304 1.87 5.29 -11.71
N SER A 305 0.73 4.61 -11.79
CA SER A 305 0.55 3.15 -11.68
C SER A 305 0.63 2.53 -10.28
N GLY A 306 -0.04 3.14 -9.29
CA GLY A 306 -0.41 2.42 -8.05
C GLY A 306 -1.09 1.07 -8.31
N ILE A 307 -1.85 0.94 -9.41
CA ILE A 307 -2.50 -0.33 -9.80
C ILE A 307 -1.51 -1.47 -10.02
N LEU A 308 -0.36 -1.23 -10.67
CA LEU A 308 0.62 -2.30 -10.94
C LEU A 308 1.25 -2.80 -9.65
N ASN A 309 1.56 -1.88 -8.74
CA ASN A 309 2.16 -2.16 -7.44
C ASN A 309 1.27 -2.97 -6.49
N LYS A 310 -0.04 -2.98 -6.73
CA LYS A 310 -1.04 -3.70 -5.92
C LYS A 310 -1.39 -5.08 -6.47
N ARG A 311 -1.00 -5.41 -7.70
CA ARG A 311 -1.33 -6.69 -8.32
C ARG A 311 -0.57 -7.82 -7.64
N GLY A 312 -1.28 -8.90 -7.32
CA GLY A 312 -0.69 -10.10 -6.73
C GLY A 312 -0.39 -9.98 -5.23
N VAL A 313 -0.66 -8.82 -4.61
CA VAL A 313 -0.46 -8.63 -3.17
C VAL A 313 -1.65 -9.23 -2.41
N ASP A 314 -1.36 -10.25 -1.61
CA ASP A 314 -2.34 -10.91 -0.76
C ASP A 314 -2.76 -10.03 0.43
N ARG A 315 -4.06 -10.08 0.78
CA ARG A 315 -4.68 -9.37 1.91
C ARG A 315 -4.25 -7.90 2.02
N LEU A 316 -4.26 -7.21 0.88
CA LEU A 316 -3.97 -5.79 0.77
C LEU A 316 -5.19 -4.96 1.17
N THR A 317 -5.03 -4.08 2.14
CA THR A 317 -5.97 -3.00 2.45
C THR A 317 -5.33 -1.69 2.00
N PRO A 318 -5.57 -1.25 0.74
CA PRO A 318 -5.06 0.02 0.26
C PRO A 318 -5.95 1.15 0.75
N GLU A 319 -5.34 2.21 1.28
CA GLU A 319 -6.04 3.42 1.68
C GLU A 319 -5.39 4.65 1.04
N LEU A 320 -6.21 5.46 0.38
CA LEU A 320 -5.77 6.65 -0.33
C LEU A 320 -6.04 7.89 0.53
N LEU A 321 -4.96 8.48 1.06
CA LEU A 321 -5.05 9.71 1.84
C LEU A 321 -4.92 10.93 0.93
N ILE A 322 -5.93 11.78 0.95
CA ILE A 322 -5.90 13.06 0.22
C ILE A 322 -5.12 14.08 1.04
N VAL A 323 -3.96 14.52 0.54
CA VAL A 323 -3.11 15.50 1.23
C VAL A 323 -2.86 16.74 0.36
N ASN A 324 -3.42 17.87 0.78
CA ASN A 324 -3.51 19.09 -0.02
C ASN A 324 -2.30 20.04 0.11
N ILE A 325 -1.09 19.51 -0.11
CA ILE A 325 0.14 20.31 -0.22
C ILE A 325 0.97 19.89 -1.44
N GLY A 326 1.86 20.78 -1.90
CA GLY A 326 2.78 20.50 -3.00
C GLY A 326 3.84 19.46 -2.64
N LEU A 327 4.45 18.84 -3.65
CA LEU A 327 5.50 17.83 -3.47
C LEU A 327 6.72 18.35 -2.71
N LEU A 328 7.07 19.63 -2.92
CA LEU A 328 8.25 20.28 -2.35
C LEU A 328 7.88 21.30 -1.25
N ASP A 329 6.67 21.21 -0.70
CA ASP A 329 6.18 22.09 0.36
C ASP A 329 6.75 21.66 1.73
N PHE A 330 8.07 21.53 1.84
CA PHE A 330 8.71 21.08 3.07
C PHE A 330 8.62 22.11 4.21
N ASP A 331 8.27 23.36 3.91
CA ASP A 331 8.14 24.48 4.85
C ASP A 331 6.70 24.79 5.29
N VAL A 332 5.83 23.79 5.24
CA VAL A 332 4.49 23.88 5.83
C VAL A 332 4.60 24.25 7.31
N GLY A 333 3.86 25.27 7.72
CA GLY A 333 3.83 25.72 9.11
C GLY A 333 3.29 24.65 10.05
N PHE A 334 3.77 24.64 11.30
CA PHE A 334 3.44 23.62 12.30
C PHE A 334 1.93 23.37 12.43
N GLU A 335 1.11 24.41 12.55
CA GLU A 335 -0.34 24.29 12.71
C GLU A 335 -1.01 23.64 11.49
N HIS A 336 -0.51 23.91 10.27
CA HIS A 336 -1.03 23.29 9.06
C HIS A 336 -0.57 21.82 8.94
N ALA A 337 0.68 21.52 9.30
CA ALA A 337 1.16 20.14 9.38
C ALA A 337 0.37 19.32 10.41
N ALA A 338 0.10 19.90 11.59
CA ALA A 338 -0.73 19.28 12.63
C ALA A 338 -2.14 18.99 12.11
N LYS A 339 -2.76 19.93 11.39
CA LYS A 339 -4.06 19.72 10.75
C LYS A 339 -4.03 18.53 9.78
N ILE A 340 -3.05 18.48 8.87
CA ILE A 340 -2.92 17.38 7.89
C ILE A 340 -2.78 16.03 8.59
N ILE A 341 -1.95 15.96 9.63
CA ILE A 341 -1.70 14.72 10.39
C ILE A 341 -2.99 14.26 11.09
N ARG A 342 -3.73 15.17 11.74
CA ARG A 342 -5.00 14.84 12.39
C ARG A 342 -6.06 14.38 11.39
N GLU A 343 -6.21 15.06 10.27
CA GLU A 343 -7.17 14.66 9.22
C GLU A 343 -6.85 13.27 8.66
N ALA A 344 -5.56 12.97 8.43
CA ALA A 344 -5.12 11.64 7.99
C ALA A 344 -5.35 10.57 9.06
N GLU A 345 -5.10 10.89 10.33
CA GLU A 345 -5.34 10.00 11.48
C GLU A 345 -6.83 9.68 11.63
N GLU A 346 -7.71 10.68 11.63
CA GLU A 346 -9.16 10.51 11.73
C GLU A 346 -9.70 9.69 10.55
N TYR A 347 -9.20 9.94 9.34
CA TYR A 347 -9.59 9.19 8.15
C TYR A 347 -9.19 7.70 8.26
N CYS A 348 -7.97 7.41 8.71
CA CYS A 348 -7.51 6.04 8.90
C CYS A 348 -8.26 5.34 10.05
N ASP A 349 -8.55 6.04 11.15
CA ASP A 349 -9.30 5.49 12.29
C ASP A 349 -10.71 5.02 11.84
N ILE A 350 -11.36 5.75 10.92
CA ILE A 350 -12.68 5.37 10.38
C ILE A 350 -12.58 4.28 9.32
N ASN A 351 -11.69 4.42 8.33
CA ASN A 351 -11.72 3.57 7.13
C ASN A 351 -10.77 2.38 7.21
N LEU A 352 -9.50 2.63 7.56
CA LEU A 352 -8.45 1.61 7.56
C LEU A 352 -8.69 0.59 8.68
N ILE A 353 -8.96 1.08 9.89
CA ILE A 353 -9.14 0.21 11.07
C ILE A 353 -10.41 -0.64 10.95
N ALA A 354 -11.52 -0.04 10.52
CA ALA A 354 -12.76 -0.77 10.27
C ALA A 354 -12.55 -1.92 9.27
N ARG A 355 -11.77 -1.69 8.19
CA ARG A 355 -11.48 -2.71 7.18
C ARG A 355 -10.47 -3.77 7.61
N MET A 356 -9.49 -3.40 8.43
CA MET A 356 -8.44 -4.33 8.86
C MET A 356 -8.84 -5.19 10.06
N ILE A 357 -9.70 -4.67 10.94
CA ILE A 357 -10.01 -5.30 12.23
C ILE A 357 -11.49 -5.70 12.30
N GLU A 358 -12.39 -4.74 12.13
CA GLU A 358 -13.82 -4.96 12.41
C GLU A 358 -14.48 -5.83 11.35
N LEU A 359 -14.28 -5.51 10.07
CA LEU A 359 -14.93 -6.21 8.96
C LEU A 359 -14.53 -7.69 8.87
N PRO A 360 -13.22 -8.08 8.92
CA PRO A 360 -12.85 -9.49 8.88
C PRO A 360 -13.37 -10.26 10.08
N PHE A 361 -13.40 -9.64 11.27
CA PHE A 361 -13.95 -10.25 12.46
C PHE A 361 -15.46 -10.51 12.31
N LEU A 362 -16.22 -9.50 11.88
CA LEU A 362 -17.67 -9.62 11.66
C LEU A 362 -18.01 -10.69 10.63
N ILE A 363 -17.28 -10.73 9.50
CA ILE A 363 -17.51 -11.73 8.46
C ILE A 363 -17.15 -13.13 8.96
N ASN A 364 -16.02 -13.31 9.66
CA ASN A 364 -15.63 -14.62 10.20
C ASN A 364 -16.57 -15.13 11.30
N ASP A 365 -17.08 -14.23 12.15
CA ASP A 365 -18.08 -14.56 13.17
C ASP A 365 -19.42 -14.96 12.52
N ALA A 366 -19.88 -14.19 11.54
CA ALA A 366 -21.06 -14.55 10.74
C ALA A 366 -20.86 -15.91 10.04
N CYS A 367 -19.68 -16.15 9.46
CA CYS A 367 -19.37 -17.42 8.83
C CYS A 367 -19.45 -18.59 9.81
N SER A 368 -18.94 -18.40 11.02
CA SER A 368 -18.95 -19.45 12.05
C SER A 368 -20.36 -19.74 12.57
N LYS A 369 -21.18 -18.70 12.77
CA LYS A 369 -22.60 -18.85 13.16
C LYS A 369 -23.41 -19.57 12.08
N VAL A 370 -23.24 -19.18 10.82
CA VAL A 370 -23.92 -19.81 9.68
C VAL A 370 -23.48 -21.27 9.55
N SER A 371 -22.18 -21.55 9.60
CA SER A 371 -21.67 -22.92 9.51
C SER A 371 -22.26 -23.84 10.60
N LEU A 372 -22.31 -23.35 11.85
CA LEU A 372 -22.92 -24.09 12.97
C LEU A 372 -24.42 -24.34 12.76
N ARG A 373 -25.19 -23.33 12.38
CA ARG A 373 -26.64 -23.51 12.14
C ARG A 373 -26.93 -24.42 10.96
N CYS A 374 -26.15 -24.31 9.88
CA CYS A 374 -26.25 -25.21 8.74
C CYS A 374 -25.89 -26.65 9.14
N HIS A 375 -24.88 -26.84 10.00
CA HIS A 375 -24.55 -28.15 10.55
C HIS A 375 -25.72 -28.75 11.34
N ASP A 376 -26.36 -27.97 12.22
CA ASP A 376 -27.51 -28.44 13.01
C ASP A 376 -28.68 -28.88 12.13
N ILE A 377 -29.01 -28.10 11.09
CA ILE A 377 -30.09 -28.42 10.15
C ILE A 377 -29.75 -29.67 9.34
N LEU A 378 -28.52 -29.78 8.85
CA LEU A 378 -28.08 -30.97 8.12
C LEU A 378 -28.12 -32.21 9.01
N SER A 379 -27.68 -32.09 10.27
CA SER A 379 -27.73 -33.19 11.24
C SER A 379 -29.17 -33.65 11.49
N ALA A 380 -30.10 -32.71 11.66
CA ALA A 380 -31.52 -33.01 11.83
C ALA A 380 -32.13 -33.67 10.58
N ALA A 381 -31.75 -33.22 9.37
CA ALA A 381 -32.19 -33.82 8.12
C ALA A 381 -31.64 -35.25 7.95
N PHE A 382 -30.38 -35.50 8.30
CA PHE A 382 -29.78 -36.84 8.31
C PHE A 382 -30.48 -37.78 9.29
N GLU A 383 -30.80 -37.30 10.50
CA GLU A 383 -31.57 -38.09 11.48
C GLU A 383 -32.96 -38.46 10.94
N ALA A 384 -33.67 -37.51 10.32
CA ALA A 384 -34.98 -37.73 9.72
C ALA A 384 -34.94 -38.74 8.55
N ALA A 385 -33.83 -38.75 7.78
CA ALA A 385 -33.58 -39.70 6.70
C ALA A 385 -33.08 -41.07 7.18
N GLY A 386 -32.95 -41.29 8.50
CA GLY A 386 -32.48 -42.57 9.05
C GLY A 386 -30.97 -42.80 8.94
N LEU A 387 -30.20 -41.73 8.68
CA LEU A 387 -28.74 -41.72 8.53
C LEU A 387 -28.03 -41.29 9.83
N ALA A 388 -28.60 -41.60 10.99
CA ALA A 388 -28.07 -41.21 12.30
C ALA A 388 -26.68 -41.84 12.57
N GLY A 389 -25.70 -41.01 12.94
CA GLY A 389 -24.33 -41.44 13.29
C GLY A 389 -23.26 -41.24 12.20
N ILE A 390 -23.59 -40.58 11.09
CA ILE A 390 -22.59 -40.16 10.09
C ILE A 390 -21.84 -38.93 10.62
N GLU A 391 -20.53 -39.04 10.79
CA GLU A 391 -19.68 -37.86 10.98
C GLU A 391 -19.54 -37.11 9.66
N PHE A 392 -19.99 -35.87 9.62
CA PHE A 392 -19.75 -34.95 8.52
C PHE A 392 -19.20 -33.63 9.05
N ARG A 393 -18.44 -32.93 8.22
CA ARG A 393 -18.01 -31.56 8.50
C ARG A 393 -18.85 -30.63 7.65
N THR A 394 -19.23 -29.48 8.22
CA THR A 394 -19.84 -28.38 7.47
C THR A 394 -18.78 -27.30 7.29
N ARG A 395 -18.52 -26.93 6.05
CA ARG A 395 -17.59 -25.89 5.67
C ARG A 395 -18.36 -24.76 5.01
N LEU A 396 -18.04 -23.52 5.38
CA LEU A 396 -18.61 -22.33 4.76
C LEU A 396 -17.45 -21.48 4.24
N ALA A 397 -17.56 -21.01 3.01
CA ALA A 397 -16.63 -20.07 2.43
C ALA A 397 -17.38 -18.89 1.78
N VAL A 398 -16.80 -17.70 1.89
CA VAL A 398 -17.31 -16.50 1.23
C VAL A 398 -16.45 -16.21 0.02
N ALA A 399 -17.09 -16.15 -1.14
CA ALA A 399 -16.43 -15.80 -2.39
C ALA A 399 -16.55 -14.30 -2.66
N VAL A 400 -15.43 -13.66 -3.00
CA VAL A 400 -15.38 -12.26 -3.40
C VAL A 400 -14.81 -12.15 -4.81
N PRO A 401 -15.41 -11.35 -5.71
CA PRO A 401 -14.87 -11.14 -7.05
C PRO A 401 -13.51 -10.45 -7.03
N VAL A 402 -12.56 -10.99 -7.81
CA VAL A 402 -11.22 -10.40 -7.98
C VAL A 402 -11.18 -9.65 -9.30
N SER A 403 -11.08 -8.31 -9.26
CA SER A 403 -10.94 -7.37 -10.39
C SER A 403 -12.26 -6.81 -10.97
N PRO A 404 -12.30 -5.54 -11.42
CA PRO A 404 -13.49 -4.90 -12.02
C PRO A 404 -14.00 -5.51 -13.33
N ARG A 405 -13.31 -6.51 -13.90
CA ARG A 405 -13.80 -7.31 -15.05
C ARG A 405 -14.24 -8.72 -14.66
N TYR A 406 -14.33 -9.01 -13.35
CA TYR A 406 -14.89 -10.22 -12.75
C TYR A 406 -14.60 -11.50 -13.54
N LYS A 407 -13.30 -11.88 -13.64
CA LYS A 407 -12.93 -13.15 -14.29
C LYS A 407 -12.89 -14.31 -13.33
N ASN A 408 -12.54 -14.05 -12.07
CA ASN A 408 -12.41 -15.06 -11.05
C ASN A 408 -13.08 -14.60 -9.75
N LEU A 409 -13.62 -15.55 -9.01
CA LEU A 409 -13.98 -15.43 -7.61
C LEU A 409 -12.83 -15.92 -6.74
N ARG A 410 -12.65 -15.35 -5.56
CA ARG A 410 -11.68 -15.81 -4.56
C ARG A 410 -12.40 -16.10 -3.26
N LEU A 411 -12.17 -17.27 -2.68
CA LEU A 411 -12.62 -17.58 -1.34
C LEU A 411 -11.79 -16.77 -0.33
N GLU A 412 -12.38 -15.80 0.37
CA GLU A 412 -11.68 -14.88 1.28
C GLU A 412 -11.92 -15.15 2.76
N PHE A 413 -13.13 -15.59 3.13
CA PHE A 413 -13.49 -15.90 4.51
C PHE A 413 -13.99 -17.33 4.59
N SER A 414 -13.63 -18.05 5.64
CA SER A 414 -14.01 -19.46 5.75
C SER A 414 -14.16 -19.90 7.20
N SER A 415 -15.06 -20.86 7.45
CA SER A 415 -15.26 -21.52 8.75
C SER A 415 -15.37 -23.03 8.58
N GLY A 416 -14.81 -23.80 9.53
CA GLY A 416 -14.72 -25.27 9.46
C GLY A 416 -13.45 -25.82 8.77
N TYR A 417 -12.41 -25.00 8.63
CA TYR A 417 -11.16 -25.30 7.92
C TYR A 417 -9.94 -25.34 8.88
N ASP A 418 -9.94 -26.28 9.84
CA ASP A 418 -8.88 -26.35 10.86
C ASP A 418 -7.56 -26.98 10.35
N ASP A 419 -7.62 -27.75 9.26
CA ASP A 419 -6.50 -28.59 8.78
C ASP A 419 -5.83 -28.04 7.49
N LEU A 420 -6.54 -27.20 6.72
CA LEU A 420 -6.11 -26.58 5.46
C LEU A 420 -6.88 -25.26 5.28
N SER A 421 -6.19 -24.11 5.31
CA SER A 421 -6.84 -22.83 4.96
C SER A 421 -7.09 -22.79 3.44
N ASP A 422 -8.28 -23.20 3.01
CA ASP A 422 -8.71 -23.08 1.60
C ASP A 422 -9.05 -21.61 1.23
N GLU A 423 -8.86 -20.67 2.18
CA GLU A 423 -8.75 -19.24 1.89
C GLU A 423 -7.73 -19.04 0.74
N ARG A 424 -8.18 -18.38 -0.34
CA ARG A 424 -7.44 -18.03 -1.58
C ARG A 424 -7.56 -19.00 -2.76
N ILE A 425 -8.44 -19.99 -2.73
CA ILE A 425 -8.81 -20.68 -3.97
C ILE A 425 -9.48 -19.65 -4.89
N SER A 426 -8.84 -19.40 -6.04
CA SER A 426 -9.41 -18.55 -7.08
C SER A 426 -10.09 -19.41 -8.14
N LEU A 427 -11.40 -19.25 -8.24
CA LEU A 427 -12.25 -20.01 -9.13
C LEU A 427 -12.61 -19.16 -10.36
N PRO A 428 -12.36 -19.65 -11.58
CA PRO A 428 -12.78 -18.95 -12.79
C PRO A 428 -14.31 -18.88 -12.86
N ILE A 429 -14.87 -17.70 -13.14
CA ILE A 429 -16.32 -17.51 -13.18
C ILE A 429 -16.96 -18.38 -14.26
N ASP A 430 -16.41 -18.35 -15.48
CA ASP A 430 -17.00 -19.05 -16.63
C ASP A 430 -16.78 -20.57 -16.62
N ARG A 431 -15.85 -21.08 -15.79
CA ARG A 431 -15.40 -22.48 -15.84
C ARG A 431 -15.62 -23.25 -14.53
N SER A 432 -16.12 -22.61 -13.48
CA SER A 432 -16.43 -23.25 -12.20
C SER A 432 -17.92 -23.17 -11.90
N PHE A 433 -18.45 -24.14 -11.15
CA PHE A 433 -19.85 -24.14 -10.75
C PHE A 433 -20.19 -22.97 -9.84
N ILE A 434 -19.31 -22.68 -8.88
CA ILE A 434 -19.43 -21.50 -8.01
C ILE A 434 -19.44 -20.20 -8.83
N GLY A 435 -18.59 -20.14 -9.85
CA GLY A 435 -18.55 -19.06 -10.81
C GLY A 435 -19.84 -18.87 -11.61
N ARG A 436 -20.39 -19.96 -12.16
CA ARG A 436 -21.66 -19.94 -12.89
C ARG A 436 -22.82 -19.51 -11.99
N ALA A 437 -22.94 -20.12 -10.80
CA ALA A 437 -23.95 -19.77 -9.79
C ALA A 437 -23.93 -18.27 -9.46
N TRP A 438 -22.72 -17.73 -9.29
CA TRP A 438 -22.53 -16.31 -9.04
C TRP A 438 -22.99 -15.43 -10.21
N ASN A 439 -22.58 -15.78 -11.43
CA ASN A 439 -22.92 -15.00 -12.63
C ASN A 439 -24.43 -15.05 -12.95
N GLU A 440 -25.09 -16.16 -12.63
CA GLU A 440 -26.53 -16.38 -12.88
C GLU A 440 -27.42 -15.95 -11.70
N ASN A 441 -26.84 -15.64 -10.54
CA ASN A 441 -27.52 -15.34 -9.26
C ASN A 441 -28.52 -16.45 -8.86
N ASP A 442 -28.08 -17.71 -8.91
CA ASP A 442 -28.89 -18.91 -8.65
C ASP A 442 -28.31 -19.82 -7.55
N THR A 443 -29.18 -20.57 -6.88
CA THR A 443 -28.82 -21.57 -5.86
C THR A 443 -28.54 -22.91 -6.54
N LEU A 444 -27.35 -23.46 -6.34
CA LEU A 444 -26.91 -24.69 -7.00
C LEU A 444 -26.51 -25.76 -5.98
N TYR A 445 -27.11 -26.95 -6.12
CA TYR A 445 -26.73 -28.16 -5.39
C TYR A 445 -26.07 -29.16 -6.35
N ILE A 446 -24.90 -29.67 -5.97
CA ILE A 446 -24.13 -30.61 -6.80
C ILE A 446 -23.57 -31.71 -5.92
N SER A 447 -23.87 -32.96 -6.26
CA SER A 447 -23.28 -34.13 -5.60
C SER A 447 -22.07 -34.65 -6.37
N LYS A 448 -21.03 -35.06 -5.62
CA LYS A 448 -19.85 -35.73 -6.19
C LYS A 448 -20.16 -37.11 -6.78
N SER A 449 -21.27 -37.75 -6.38
CA SER A 449 -21.71 -39.03 -6.95
C SER A 449 -22.03 -38.91 -8.45
N ASP A 450 -22.56 -37.77 -8.88
CA ASP A 450 -22.81 -37.47 -10.28
C ASP A 450 -21.52 -37.04 -10.98
N ALA A 451 -20.73 -38.04 -11.38
CA ALA A 451 -19.46 -37.86 -12.05
C ALA A 451 -19.56 -37.10 -13.39
N VAL A 452 -20.73 -37.08 -14.03
CA VAL A 452 -20.93 -36.36 -15.30
C VAL A 452 -21.01 -34.87 -15.02
N THR A 453 -21.96 -34.46 -14.17
CA THR A 453 -22.13 -33.05 -13.79
C THR A 453 -20.87 -32.56 -13.08
N TRP A 454 -20.35 -33.30 -12.09
CA TRP A 454 -19.12 -32.95 -11.39
C TRP A 454 -17.91 -32.78 -12.33
N GLY A 455 -17.84 -33.59 -13.38
CA GLY A 455 -16.80 -33.57 -14.41
C GLY A 455 -16.80 -32.34 -15.33
N GLU A 456 -17.86 -31.54 -15.33
CA GLU A 456 -17.94 -30.29 -16.12
C GLU A 456 -17.22 -29.11 -15.45
N SER A 457 -17.19 -29.07 -14.11
CA SER A 457 -16.48 -28.00 -13.40
C SER A 457 -14.99 -28.12 -13.58
N LEU A 458 -14.32 -27.05 -13.98
CA LEU A 458 -12.86 -27.02 -14.09
C LEU A 458 -12.34 -28.10 -15.05
N ALA A 459 -13.09 -28.37 -16.13
CA ALA A 459 -12.81 -29.44 -17.09
C ALA A 459 -11.53 -29.24 -17.92
N GLU A 460 -11.06 -27.99 -18.01
CA GLU A 460 -9.91 -27.65 -18.83
C GLU A 460 -8.59 -28.20 -18.26
N PRO A 461 -7.60 -28.53 -19.11
CA PRO A 461 -6.30 -29.04 -18.65
C PRO A 461 -5.59 -28.14 -17.64
N GLU A 462 -5.81 -26.83 -17.74
CA GLU A 462 -5.22 -25.79 -16.89
C GLU A 462 -5.75 -25.83 -15.45
N ASP A 463 -6.98 -26.30 -15.24
CA ASP A 463 -7.64 -26.30 -13.93
C ASP A 463 -7.36 -27.60 -13.13
N ARG A 464 -6.53 -28.50 -13.68
CA ARG A 464 -6.16 -29.78 -13.05
C ARG A 464 -5.62 -29.61 -11.62
N TRP A 465 -4.89 -28.53 -11.35
CA TRP A 465 -4.35 -28.25 -10.03
C TRP A 465 -5.44 -27.77 -9.06
N LEU A 466 -6.36 -26.90 -9.51
CA LEU A 466 -7.52 -26.46 -8.72
C LEU A 466 -8.38 -27.66 -8.33
N ARG A 467 -8.67 -28.56 -9.28
CA ARG A 467 -9.38 -29.82 -9.02
C ARG A 467 -8.71 -30.67 -7.95
N LYS A 468 -7.38 -30.69 -7.88
CA LYS A 468 -6.65 -31.42 -6.84
C LYS A 468 -6.69 -30.73 -5.48
N LEU A 469 -6.73 -29.40 -5.46
CA LEU A 469 -6.73 -28.60 -4.23
C LEU A 469 -8.10 -28.68 -3.55
N ILE A 470 -9.17 -28.46 -4.31
CA ILE A 470 -10.50 -28.30 -3.75
C ILE A 470 -11.16 -29.65 -3.43
N TRP A 471 -10.86 -30.73 -4.17
CA TRP A 471 -11.71 -31.93 -4.15
C TRP A 471 -11.27 -33.07 -3.23
N LYS A 472 -10.14 -32.92 -2.53
CA LYS A 472 -9.53 -34.04 -1.80
C LYS A 472 -10.28 -34.41 -0.50
N ASP A 473 -10.89 -33.45 0.19
CA ASP A 473 -11.37 -33.64 1.58
C ASP A 473 -12.71 -32.93 1.92
N MET A 474 -13.57 -32.60 0.95
CA MET A 474 -14.78 -31.80 1.23
C MET A 474 -15.99 -32.64 1.63
N ALA A 475 -16.49 -32.35 2.85
CA ALA A 475 -17.89 -32.52 3.21
C ALA A 475 -18.50 -31.11 3.31
N TRP A 476 -19.58 -30.88 2.56
CA TRP A 476 -20.43 -29.69 2.54
C TRP A 476 -19.70 -28.34 2.50
N VAL A 477 -19.47 -27.81 1.30
CA VAL A 477 -19.07 -26.39 1.13
C VAL A 477 -20.27 -25.56 0.75
N LEU A 478 -20.59 -24.60 1.61
CA LEU A 478 -21.53 -23.51 1.36
C LEU A 478 -20.73 -22.32 0.85
N CYS A 479 -20.97 -21.90 -0.39
CA CYS A 479 -20.34 -20.69 -0.93
C CYS A 479 -21.35 -19.55 -1.00
N VAL A 480 -21.10 -18.47 -0.26
CA VAL A 480 -21.91 -17.24 -0.28
C VAL A 480 -21.11 -16.18 -1.03
N PRO A 481 -21.51 -15.78 -2.24
CA PRO A 481 -20.86 -14.66 -2.88
C PRO A 481 -21.42 -13.35 -2.36
N ILE A 482 -20.55 -12.44 -1.98
CA ILE A 482 -20.97 -11.09 -1.60
C ILE A 482 -20.90 -10.21 -2.85
N GLU A 483 -22.04 -9.94 -3.48
CA GLU A 483 -22.20 -8.78 -4.37
C GLU A 483 -22.99 -7.69 -3.60
N ILE A 484 -22.39 -6.52 -3.43
CA ILE A 484 -22.81 -5.49 -2.47
C ILE A 484 -24.05 -4.70 -2.94
N ASP A 485 -24.41 -4.78 -4.23
CA ASP A 485 -25.40 -3.89 -4.87
C ASP A 485 -26.66 -4.57 -5.43
N ARG A 486 -26.87 -5.88 -5.21
CA ARG A 486 -28.07 -6.60 -5.72
C ARG A 486 -28.62 -7.61 -4.72
N GLU A 487 -29.93 -7.86 -4.81
CA GLU A 487 -30.66 -8.91 -4.08
C GLU A 487 -29.91 -10.26 -4.24
N THR A 488 -29.05 -10.57 -3.28
CA THR A 488 -28.15 -11.71 -3.35
C THR A 488 -28.95 -12.96 -3.01
N LYS A 489 -28.92 -14.00 -3.87
CA LYS A 489 -29.63 -15.27 -3.66
C LYS A 489 -28.72 -16.50 -3.60
N VAL A 490 -27.41 -16.35 -3.72
CA VAL A 490 -26.58 -17.49 -4.11
C VAL A 490 -26.04 -18.26 -2.91
N VAL A 491 -26.49 -19.50 -2.80
CA VAL A 491 -25.88 -20.55 -1.97
C VAL A 491 -25.48 -21.70 -2.87
N VAL A 492 -24.18 -22.02 -2.91
CA VAL A 492 -23.72 -23.23 -3.60
C VAL A 492 -23.41 -24.28 -2.57
N THR A 493 -24.03 -25.46 -2.70
CA THR A 493 -23.81 -26.62 -1.83
C THR A 493 -23.12 -27.73 -2.62
N LEU A 494 -21.98 -28.19 -2.10
CA LEU A 494 -21.23 -29.32 -2.66
C LEU A 494 -21.27 -30.48 -1.68
N ASP A 495 -21.93 -31.56 -2.09
CA ASP A 495 -22.09 -32.76 -1.27
C ASP A 495 -20.88 -33.70 -1.39
N ALA A 496 -20.61 -34.45 -0.31
CA ALA A 496 -19.46 -35.32 -0.14
C ALA A 496 -19.55 -36.58 -1.01
N ASP A 497 -18.61 -37.51 -0.88
CA ASP A 497 -18.46 -38.73 -1.69
C ASP A 497 -19.66 -39.73 -1.65
N ARG A 498 -20.84 -39.32 -1.20
CA ARG A 498 -22.08 -40.09 -1.15
C ARG A 498 -23.25 -39.22 -1.58
N GLU A 499 -24.11 -39.80 -2.41
CA GLU A 499 -25.36 -39.18 -2.82
C GLU A 499 -26.33 -39.11 -1.63
N LEU A 500 -26.85 -37.92 -1.34
CA LEU A 500 -27.98 -37.79 -0.44
C LEU A 500 -29.23 -38.35 -1.10
N GLU A 501 -29.75 -39.47 -0.58
CA GLU A 501 -31.05 -40.02 -0.97
C GLU A 501 -32.20 -39.20 -0.34
N PHE A 502 -32.20 -37.89 -0.51
CA PHE A 502 -33.36 -37.06 -0.19
C PHE A 502 -34.38 -37.11 -1.34
N ASP A 503 -35.67 -37.03 -1.00
CA ASP A 503 -36.69 -36.69 -1.99
C ASP A 503 -36.44 -35.25 -2.50
N GLU A 504 -36.79 -34.98 -3.75
CA GLU A 504 -36.52 -33.69 -4.43
C GLU A 504 -37.16 -32.53 -3.65
N GLN A 505 -38.34 -32.76 -3.07
CA GLN A 505 -39.03 -31.78 -2.22
C GLN A 505 -38.31 -31.53 -0.88
N ALA A 506 -37.78 -32.58 -0.25
CA ALA A 506 -37.05 -32.47 1.01
C ALA A 506 -35.68 -31.79 0.83
N LEU A 507 -35.01 -32.06 -0.29
CA LEU A 507 -33.77 -31.38 -0.68
C LEU A 507 -34.03 -29.89 -0.92
N GLN A 508 -35.11 -29.54 -1.62
CA GLN A 508 -35.45 -28.13 -1.85
C GLN A 508 -35.78 -27.39 -0.55
N GLU A 509 -36.56 -27.99 0.35
CA GLU A 509 -36.86 -27.40 1.68
C GLU A 509 -35.61 -27.19 2.53
N LEU A 510 -34.64 -28.12 2.45
CA LEU A 510 -33.35 -28.01 3.11
C LEU A 510 -32.54 -26.82 2.54
N LEU A 511 -32.43 -26.72 1.22
CA LEU A 511 -31.70 -25.65 0.53
C LEU A 511 -32.33 -24.27 0.83
N ASP A 512 -33.65 -24.15 0.75
CA ASP A 512 -34.38 -22.92 1.08
C ASP A 512 -34.15 -22.51 2.55
N GLY A 513 -34.08 -23.48 3.47
CA GLY A 513 -33.78 -23.25 4.88
C GLY A 513 -32.36 -22.73 5.11
N MET A 514 -31.37 -23.29 4.40
CA MET A 514 -29.98 -22.83 4.45
C MET A 514 -29.82 -21.44 3.83
N GLU A 515 -30.46 -21.19 2.69
CA GLU A 515 -30.49 -19.89 2.01
C GLU A 515 -31.03 -18.81 2.96
N ARG A 516 -32.16 -19.08 3.63
CA ARG A 516 -32.73 -18.12 4.60
C ARG A 516 -31.76 -17.76 5.73
N ILE A 517 -31.06 -18.75 6.31
CA ILE A 517 -30.11 -18.49 7.40
C ILE A 517 -28.92 -17.66 6.93
N ILE A 518 -28.41 -17.97 5.74
CA ILE A 518 -27.34 -17.22 5.12
C ILE A 518 -27.79 -15.79 4.88
N LEU A 519 -28.96 -15.59 4.28
CA LEU A 519 -29.48 -14.25 4.00
C LEU A 519 -29.74 -13.47 5.29
N ASP A 520 -30.33 -14.07 6.32
CA ASP A 520 -30.63 -13.38 7.58
C ASP A 520 -29.34 -12.90 8.28
N GLU A 521 -28.30 -13.74 8.37
CA GLU A 521 -27.04 -13.36 9.04
C GLU A 521 -26.21 -12.36 8.21
N PHE A 522 -26.19 -12.48 6.87
CA PHE A 522 -25.43 -11.58 6.01
C PHE A 522 -26.17 -10.28 5.64
N GLN A 523 -27.51 -10.24 5.64
CA GLN A 523 -28.28 -8.99 5.48
C GLN A 523 -28.20 -8.10 6.73
N LEU A 524 -27.99 -8.67 7.93
CA LEU A 524 -27.69 -7.89 9.13
C LEU A 524 -26.39 -7.09 9.00
N LEU A 525 -25.41 -7.58 8.22
CA LEU A 525 -24.18 -6.85 7.90
C LEU A 525 -24.45 -5.67 6.95
N ASP A 526 -25.49 -5.75 6.12
CA ASP A 526 -25.94 -4.69 5.21
C ASP A 526 -26.41 -3.44 5.99
N SER A 527 -27.07 -3.65 7.15
CA SER A 527 -27.49 -2.55 8.03
C SER A 527 -26.33 -1.81 8.72
N GLY A 528 -25.13 -2.41 8.75
CA GLY A 528 -23.88 -1.78 9.17
C GLY A 528 -23.10 -1.08 8.04
N ARG A 529 -23.52 -1.22 6.77
CA ARG A 529 -22.78 -0.72 5.59
C ARG A 529 -22.90 0.78 5.33
N ASP A 530 -23.79 1.51 6.00
CA ASP A 530 -23.80 2.98 5.95
C ASP A 530 -22.44 3.58 6.38
N LEU A 531 -21.62 2.82 7.13
CA LEU A 531 -20.24 3.18 7.48
C LEU A 531 -19.20 2.92 6.36
N LEU A 532 -19.49 2.03 5.40
CA LEU A 532 -18.55 1.58 4.36
C LEU A 532 -18.73 2.28 3.01
N HIS A 533 -19.92 2.83 2.73
CA HIS A 533 -20.23 3.55 1.48
C HIS A 533 -20.05 5.07 1.55
N ALA A 534 -19.46 5.61 2.63
CA ALA A 534 -19.03 6.99 2.69
C ALA A 534 -17.85 7.23 1.71
N ARG A 535 -18.18 7.31 0.42
CA ARG A 535 -17.31 7.85 -0.64
C ARG A 535 -17.26 9.37 -0.57
#